data_AF-A0A1I7ZZA5-F1
#
_entry.id   AF-A0A1I7ZZA5-F1
#
_cell.length_a   1.000
_cell.length_b   1.000
_cell.length_c   1.000
_cell.angle_alpha   90.00
_cell.angle_beta   90.00
_cell.angle_gamma   90.00
#
_symmetry.space_group_name_H-M   'P 1'
#
loop_
_entity.id
_entity.type
_entity.pdbx_description
1 polymer ?
#
loop_
_entity_poly.entity_id
_entity_poly.type
_entity_poly.pdbx_seq_one_letter_code
_entity_poly.pdbx_strand_id
1 'polypeptide(L)'
;MLRSQERIGQMATIDGGRGVTAVVLCPSFGAPAGSRKEALGRRDIARDVNIPIKWKEDLVMAVPESPKRRPPFIIGVAGGTASGKSSVCKKLLEMLGDDCDRVKTISQDSFYRNLAPEEIERAKEGDFNFDHPHAFEHTLLMSVLGDLCEGKSVRIPKYDFVTNSRLEDDHEEVQPVDVIIVEGILVLYDDQLRNMFNMKIFVDEDSDIRLSRRVERDTTERGRELKHILHQYLKLVKPAFEEFCLPTKKYADIVLPRGVENKVALALIVQNIQDVLRGSPHFFSSTYVESARFESSATHGVIMKDDEEKKKPSVKKLSRPH
;
A
#
# COMPACT_ATOMS: atom_id res chain seq x y z
N MET A 1 -3.23 43.26 50.83
CA MET A 1 -4.29 42.70 49.96
C MET A 1 -3.68 42.32 48.63
N LEU A 2 -3.55 41.02 48.36
CA LEU A 2 -3.74 40.37 47.04
C LEU A 2 -3.36 38.89 47.19
N ARG A 3 -4.38 38.05 47.10
CA ARG A 3 -4.30 36.58 47.00
C ARG A 3 -3.90 36.24 45.56
N SER A 4 -3.01 35.28 45.37
CA SER A 4 -2.99 34.47 44.16
C SER A 4 -2.96 32.99 44.58
N GLN A 5 -4.01 32.27 44.19
CA GLN A 5 -4.21 30.85 44.49
C GLN A 5 -3.47 30.03 43.43
N GLU A 6 -2.57 29.15 43.89
CA GLU A 6 -2.02 28.06 43.09
C GLU A 6 -3.14 27.06 42.76
N ARG A 7 -3.31 26.75 41.47
CA ARG A 7 -4.22 25.70 41.02
C ARG A 7 -3.55 24.35 41.27
N ILE A 8 -4.03 23.68 42.31
CA ILE A 8 -3.73 22.29 42.63
C ILE A 8 -4.29 21.41 41.50
N GLY A 9 -3.41 20.65 40.84
CA GLY A 9 -3.79 19.65 39.83
C GLY A 9 -4.67 18.56 40.44
N GLN A 10 -5.65 18.06 39.67
CA GLN A 10 -6.56 17.00 40.10
C GLN A 10 -5.79 15.72 40.44
N MET A 11 -5.84 15.33 41.71
CA MET A 11 -5.42 14.01 42.21
C MET A 11 -6.53 13.00 41.89
N ALA A 12 -6.22 11.97 41.10
CA ALA A 12 -7.06 10.79 40.98
C ALA A 12 -6.48 9.69 41.87
N THR A 13 -7.19 9.36 42.95
CA THR A 13 -6.91 8.22 43.81
C THR A 13 -7.60 6.98 43.24
N ILE A 14 -6.84 5.93 42.92
CA ILE A 14 -7.40 4.61 42.62
C ILE A 14 -7.24 3.78 43.89
N ASP A 15 -8.33 3.52 44.60
CA ASP A 15 -8.33 2.76 45.85
C ASP A 15 -8.30 1.26 45.57
N GLY A 16 -7.08 0.72 45.48
CA GLY A 16 -6.84 -0.70 45.28
C GLY A 16 -6.59 -1.43 46.59
N GLY A 17 -7.58 -1.51 47.49
CA GLY A 17 -7.81 -2.57 48.50
C GLY A 17 -6.70 -3.04 49.46
N ARG A 18 -5.45 -2.59 49.35
CA ARG A 18 -4.31 -2.89 50.23
C ARG A 18 -3.31 -1.73 50.19
N GLY A 19 -3.69 -0.57 50.73
CA GLY A 19 -2.79 0.44 51.31
C GLY A 19 -1.48 0.76 50.58
N VAL A 20 -1.50 1.01 49.26
CA VAL A 20 -0.35 1.62 48.56
C VAL A 20 -0.86 2.77 47.68
N THR A 21 -0.48 4.00 48.02
CA THR A 21 -0.78 5.20 47.24
C THR A 21 0.25 5.34 46.11
N ALA A 22 -0.12 5.01 44.87
CA ALA A 22 0.72 5.29 43.71
C ALA A 22 0.48 6.73 43.22
N VAL A 23 1.52 7.57 43.27
CA VAL A 23 1.47 8.93 42.69
C VAL A 23 1.87 8.81 41.22
N VAL A 24 0.89 8.86 40.32
CA VAL A 24 1.14 8.94 38.87
C VAL A 24 1.25 10.42 38.49
N LEU A 25 2.46 10.89 38.21
CA LEU A 25 2.66 12.20 37.60
C LEU A 25 2.38 12.09 36.09
N CYS A 26 1.18 12.52 35.67
CA CYS A 26 0.88 12.73 34.26
C CYS A 26 1.61 13.99 33.77
N PRO A 27 2.44 13.93 32.71
CA PRO A 27 2.87 15.14 32.03
C PRO A 27 1.68 15.70 31.25
N SER A 28 1.15 16.82 31.73
CA SER A 28 0.14 17.60 31.00
C SER A 28 0.73 18.10 29.67
N PHE A 29 0.12 17.67 28.57
CA PHE A 29 0.30 18.23 27.23
C PHE A 29 0.08 19.75 27.24
N GLY A 30 1.02 20.51 26.65
CA GLY A 30 0.84 21.92 26.31
C GLY A 30 2.06 22.79 26.59
N ALA A 31 2.99 22.90 25.64
CA ALA A 31 3.94 24.00 25.58
C ALA A 31 3.89 24.63 24.18
N PRO A 32 3.64 25.95 24.04
CA PRO A 32 3.69 26.63 22.75
C PRO A 32 5.14 26.88 22.32
N ALA A 33 5.33 26.96 21.01
CA ALA A 33 6.62 27.13 20.36
C ALA A 33 7.33 28.44 20.74
N GLY A 34 8.63 28.34 21.03
CA GLY A 34 9.58 29.44 20.90
C GLY A 34 10.31 29.85 22.17
N SER A 35 11.42 29.17 22.50
CA SER A 35 12.68 29.81 22.96
C SER A 35 13.75 28.77 23.31
N ARG A 36 15.01 29.16 23.09
CA ARG A 36 16.25 28.39 23.14
C ARG A 36 16.54 27.63 24.44
N LYS A 37 17.18 26.46 24.25
CA LYS A 37 18.25 25.83 25.04
C LYS A 37 18.33 26.18 26.53
N GLU A 38 17.98 25.23 27.38
CA GLU A 38 18.68 25.02 28.65
C GLU A 38 18.70 23.52 29.01
N ALA A 39 19.91 22.99 29.14
CA ALA A 39 20.17 21.63 29.58
C ALA A 39 19.89 21.53 31.08
N LEU A 40 18.69 21.12 31.47
CA LEU A 40 18.45 20.64 32.83
C LEU A 40 18.91 19.19 32.93
N GLY A 41 20.03 19.01 33.63
CA GLY A 41 20.62 17.71 33.92
C GLY A 41 19.61 16.77 34.57
N ARG A 42 19.64 15.50 34.11
CA ARG A 42 19.04 14.36 34.79
C ARG A 42 19.57 14.32 36.23
N ARG A 43 18.78 14.80 37.19
CA ARG A 43 18.97 14.45 38.60
C ARG A 43 18.20 13.17 38.84
N ASP A 44 18.93 12.10 39.12
CA ASP A 44 18.38 10.82 39.56
C ASP A 44 17.58 11.04 40.85
N ILE A 45 16.25 11.01 40.73
CA ILE A 45 15.29 11.14 41.85
C ILE A 45 15.38 9.92 42.80
N ALA A 46 16.21 8.93 42.48
CA ALA A 46 16.38 7.70 43.26
C ALA A 46 17.25 7.85 44.53
N ARG A 47 17.71 9.05 44.91
CA ARG A 47 18.63 9.21 46.06
C ARG A 47 18.00 9.62 47.39
N ASP A 48 16.77 10.13 47.43
CA ASP A 48 16.18 10.64 48.69
C ASP A 48 14.97 9.85 49.20
N VAL A 49 14.79 8.60 48.76
CA VAL A 49 13.76 7.71 49.32
C VAL A 49 14.40 6.39 49.75
N ASN A 50 14.41 6.14 51.06
CA ASN A 50 14.90 4.90 51.66
C ASN A 50 13.87 3.77 51.43
N ILE A 51 13.86 3.23 50.21
CA ILE A 51 12.99 2.10 49.82
C ILE A 51 13.69 0.80 50.24
N PRO A 52 13.01 -0.13 50.95
CA PRO A 52 13.59 -1.42 51.34
C PRO A 52 14.10 -2.20 50.12
N ILE A 53 15.27 -2.82 50.24
CA ILE A 53 16.01 -3.49 49.15
C ILE A 53 15.18 -4.51 48.37
N LYS A 54 14.19 -5.15 49.02
CA LYS A 54 13.29 -6.13 48.40
C LYS A 54 12.44 -5.56 47.24
N TRP A 55 12.23 -4.25 47.19
CA TRP A 55 11.40 -3.59 46.16
C TRP A 55 12.22 -3.01 45.00
N LYS A 56 13.56 -3.08 45.05
CA LYS A 56 14.41 -2.61 43.94
C LYS A 56 14.44 -3.61 42.77
N GLU A 57 14.23 -4.89 43.04
CA GLU A 57 14.24 -5.95 42.02
C GLU A 57 12.91 -6.00 41.26
N ASP A 58 11.78 -5.76 41.93
CA ASP A 58 10.45 -5.70 41.30
C ASP A 58 10.22 -4.38 40.52
N LEU A 59 11.06 -3.36 40.77
CA LEU A 59 11.06 -2.07 40.06
C LEU A 59 12.05 -2.06 38.88
N VAL A 60 12.49 -3.22 38.39
CA VAL A 60 13.00 -3.34 37.03
C VAL A 60 11.80 -3.29 36.09
N MET A 61 11.29 -2.06 35.94
CA MET A 61 10.53 -1.52 34.83
C MET A 61 9.89 -2.59 33.93
N ALA A 62 8.65 -2.94 34.23
CA ALA A 62 7.69 -3.16 33.17
C ALA A 62 7.63 -1.87 32.35
N VAL A 63 8.54 -1.73 31.38
CA VAL A 63 8.40 -0.75 30.31
C VAL A 63 7.04 -1.07 29.71
N PRO A 64 6.04 -0.16 29.78
CA PRO A 64 4.78 -0.44 29.11
C PRO A 64 5.13 -0.75 27.66
N GLU A 65 4.81 -1.97 27.21
CA GLU A 65 4.93 -2.31 25.80
C GLU A 65 4.30 -1.16 25.03
N SER A 66 5.08 -0.55 24.12
CA SER A 66 4.58 0.51 23.25
C SER A 66 3.21 0.08 22.72
N PRO A 67 2.17 0.93 22.76
CA PRO A 67 0.83 0.54 22.37
C PRO A 67 0.91 -0.18 21.03
N LYS A 68 0.47 -1.45 20.97
CA LYS A 68 0.57 -2.28 19.77
C LYS A 68 -0.02 -1.49 18.62
N ARG A 69 0.84 -1.02 17.71
CA ARG A 69 0.39 -0.32 16.50
C ARG A 69 -0.56 -1.25 15.76
N ARG A 70 -1.66 -0.70 15.26
CA ARG A 70 -2.53 -1.46 14.36
C ARG A 70 -1.70 -1.84 13.13
N PRO A 71 -1.89 -3.04 12.57
CA PRO A 71 -1.22 -3.38 11.32
C PRO A 71 -1.62 -2.36 10.24
N PRO A 72 -0.70 -2.01 9.34
CA PRO A 72 -0.94 -1.06 8.27
C PRO A 72 -2.03 -1.56 7.33
N PHE A 73 -2.79 -0.64 6.75
CA PHE A 73 -3.70 -0.96 5.65
C PHE A 73 -2.92 -0.98 4.33
N ILE A 74 -2.88 -2.12 3.65
CA ILE A 74 -2.08 -2.31 2.45
C ILE A 74 -2.97 -2.26 1.20
N ILE A 75 -2.60 -1.39 0.26
CA ILE A 75 -3.27 -1.20 -1.02
C ILE A 75 -2.34 -1.69 -2.13
N GLY A 76 -2.76 -2.70 -2.89
CA GLY A 76 -2.04 -3.15 -4.09
C GLY A 76 -2.52 -2.38 -5.33
N VAL A 77 -1.63 -1.75 -6.08
CA VAL A 77 -1.92 -1.01 -7.31
C VAL A 77 -1.21 -1.66 -8.50
N ALA A 78 -1.95 -2.42 -9.30
CA ALA A 78 -1.46 -3.06 -10.52
C ALA A 78 -1.89 -2.34 -11.79
N GLY A 79 -1.38 -2.81 -12.93
CA GLY A 79 -1.64 -2.26 -14.25
C GLY A 79 -0.41 -2.33 -15.15
N GLY A 80 -0.63 -2.27 -16.46
CA GLY A 80 0.45 -2.36 -17.44
C GLY A 80 1.54 -1.30 -17.25
N THR A 81 2.73 -1.55 -17.78
CA THR A 81 3.78 -0.52 -17.86
C THR A 81 3.23 0.75 -18.54
N ALA A 82 3.60 1.92 -18.00
CA ALA A 82 3.09 3.23 -18.44
C ALA A 82 1.56 3.43 -18.41
N SER A 83 0.80 2.62 -17.65
CA SER A 83 -0.64 2.85 -17.41
C SER A 83 -0.94 4.03 -16.48
N GLY A 84 0.08 4.56 -15.79
CA GLY A 84 -0.07 5.67 -14.85
C GLY A 84 -0.16 5.26 -13.39
N LYS A 85 0.16 4.01 -13.00
CA LYS A 85 0.21 3.54 -11.60
C LYS A 85 0.98 4.49 -10.68
N SER A 86 2.26 4.71 -10.97
CA SER A 86 3.13 5.55 -10.14
C SER A 86 2.63 7.00 -10.11
N SER A 87 2.06 7.50 -11.21
CA SER A 87 1.42 8.82 -11.27
C SER A 87 0.16 8.90 -10.43
N VAL A 88 -0.67 7.84 -10.41
CA VAL A 88 -1.83 7.72 -9.53
C VAL A 88 -1.40 7.70 -8.07
N CYS A 89 -0.41 6.89 -7.70
CA CYS A 89 0.12 6.84 -6.32
C CYS A 89 0.62 8.22 -5.88
N LYS A 90 1.40 8.91 -6.73
CA LYS A 90 1.85 10.28 -6.46
C LYS A 90 0.65 11.22 -6.29
N LYS A 91 -0.36 11.11 -7.14
CA LYS A 91 -1.55 11.98 -7.05
C LYS A 91 -2.37 11.73 -5.80
N LEU A 92 -2.47 10.49 -5.34
CA LEU A 92 -3.11 10.13 -4.07
C LEU A 92 -2.37 10.80 -2.90
N LEU A 93 -1.04 10.71 -2.87
CA LEU A 93 -0.22 11.39 -1.84
C LEU A 93 -0.40 12.91 -1.86
N GLU A 94 -0.40 13.53 -3.04
CA GLU A 94 -0.67 14.98 -3.18
C GLU A 94 -2.06 15.37 -2.63
N MET A 95 -3.07 14.54 -2.86
CA MET A 95 -4.44 14.81 -2.41
C MET A 95 -4.66 14.54 -0.92
N LEU A 96 -3.78 13.75 -0.29
CA LEU A 96 -3.82 13.50 1.16
C LEU A 96 -3.30 14.68 1.99
N GLY A 97 -2.50 15.57 1.40
CA GLY A 97 -1.97 16.74 2.12
C GLY A 97 -1.14 16.33 3.34
N ASP A 98 -1.45 16.87 4.52
CA ASP A 98 -0.72 16.61 5.76
C ASP A 98 -0.77 15.12 6.20
N ASP A 99 -1.78 14.37 5.74
CA ASP A 99 -1.89 12.94 6.05
C ASP A 99 -0.87 12.08 5.26
N CYS A 100 -0.15 12.66 4.28
CA CYS A 100 0.75 11.89 3.42
C CYS A 100 1.94 11.27 4.18
N ASP A 101 2.39 11.85 5.30
CA ASP A 101 3.47 11.31 6.13
C ASP A 101 3.13 9.95 6.77
N ARG A 102 1.83 9.62 6.85
CA ARG A 102 1.32 8.35 7.39
C ARG A 102 1.14 7.29 6.31
N VAL A 103 1.49 7.61 5.06
CA VAL A 103 1.30 6.75 3.89
C VAL A 103 2.63 6.55 3.16
N LYS A 104 3.04 5.28 2.97
CA LYS A 104 4.25 4.97 2.20
C LYS A 104 3.90 4.26 0.89
N THR A 105 4.47 4.74 -0.23
CA THR A 105 4.44 4.01 -1.49
C THR A 105 5.70 3.15 -1.64
N ILE A 106 5.53 1.89 -2.03
CA ILE A 106 6.58 0.90 -2.31
C ILE A 106 6.42 0.45 -3.76
N SER A 107 7.45 0.60 -4.58
CA SER A 107 7.46 0.14 -5.96
C SER A 107 7.98 -1.29 -6.06
N GLN A 108 7.29 -2.14 -6.80
CA GLN A 108 7.74 -3.49 -7.13
C GLN A 108 9.05 -3.49 -7.91
N ASP A 109 9.32 -2.43 -8.68
CA ASP A 109 10.53 -2.30 -9.48
C ASP A 109 11.79 -2.25 -8.61
N SER A 110 11.71 -1.84 -7.34
CA SER A 110 12.82 -1.97 -6.38
C SER A 110 13.26 -3.42 -6.14
N PHE A 111 12.37 -4.38 -6.37
CA PHE A 111 12.55 -5.79 -6.05
C PHE A 111 12.90 -6.65 -7.27
N TYR A 112 13.39 -6.06 -8.36
CA TYR A 112 14.06 -6.83 -9.42
C TYR A 112 15.23 -7.62 -8.85
N ARG A 113 15.36 -8.89 -9.24
CA ARG A 113 16.49 -9.72 -8.83
C ARG A 113 17.80 -9.23 -9.44
N ASN A 114 18.91 -9.60 -8.82
CA ASN A 114 20.21 -9.48 -9.47
C ASN A 114 20.31 -10.45 -10.65
N LEU A 115 20.87 -9.97 -11.76
CA LEU A 115 21.05 -10.74 -12.99
C LEU A 115 22.36 -11.51 -12.96
N ALA A 116 22.38 -12.72 -13.53
CA ALA A 116 23.62 -13.44 -13.79
C ALA A 116 24.42 -12.77 -14.92
N PRO A 117 25.74 -12.99 -15.03
CA PRO A 117 26.57 -12.35 -16.07
C PRO A 117 26.03 -12.53 -17.50
N GLU A 118 25.53 -13.71 -17.84
CA GLU A 118 24.92 -13.99 -19.15
C GLU A 118 23.62 -13.20 -19.39
N GLU A 119 22.84 -12.99 -18.33
CA GLU A 119 21.58 -12.25 -18.39
C GLU A 119 21.80 -10.74 -18.48
N ILE A 120 22.90 -10.24 -17.89
CA ILE A 120 23.33 -8.84 -18.03
C ILE A 120 23.63 -8.53 -19.49
N GLU A 121 24.36 -9.40 -20.19
CA GLU A 121 24.65 -9.21 -21.61
C GLU A 121 23.37 -9.22 -22.44
N ARG A 122 22.47 -10.18 -22.19
CA ARG A 122 21.13 -10.19 -22.83
C ARG A 122 20.31 -8.94 -22.52
N ALA A 123 20.38 -8.42 -21.29
CA ALA A 123 19.67 -7.22 -20.89
C ALA A 123 20.19 -5.97 -21.62
N LYS A 124 21.51 -5.86 -21.83
CA LYS A 124 22.12 -4.79 -22.65
C LYS A 124 21.67 -4.86 -24.10
N GLU A 125 21.47 -6.06 -24.64
CA GLU A 125 20.90 -6.30 -25.97
C GLU A 125 19.37 -6.14 -26.02
N GLY A 126 18.72 -5.89 -24.89
CA GLY A 126 17.26 -5.74 -24.78
C GLY A 126 16.49 -7.06 -24.87
N ASP A 127 17.18 -8.20 -24.75
CA ASP A 127 16.65 -9.54 -24.91
C ASP A 127 16.45 -10.30 -23.59
N PHE A 128 16.39 -9.56 -22.48
CA PHE A 128 16.00 -10.05 -21.16
C PHE A 128 14.60 -9.56 -20.80
N ASN A 129 13.74 -10.48 -20.33
CA ASN A 129 12.34 -10.18 -20.03
C ASN A 129 12.17 -9.72 -18.57
N PHE A 130 12.25 -8.41 -18.36
CA PHE A 130 11.95 -7.79 -17.06
C PHE A 130 10.46 -7.84 -16.69
N ASP A 131 9.56 -8.06 -17.65
CA ASP A 131 8.12 -8.15 -17.38
C ASP A 131 7.67 -9.57 -17.00
N HIS A 132 8.60 -10.53 -16.90
CA HIS A 132 8.32 -11.91 -16.47
C HIS A 132 8.31 -12.02 -14.93
N PRO A 133 7.41 -12.80 -14.29
CA PRO A 133 7.38 -12.99 -12.83
C PRO A 133 8.74 -13.36 -12.20
N HIS A 134 9.50 -14.25 -12.84
CA HIS A 134 10.87 -14.62 -12.41
C HIS A 134 11.91 -13.48 -12.41
N ALA A 135 11.60 -12.30 -12.96
CA ALA A 135 12.47 -11.14 -12.85
C ALA A 135 12.41 -10.50 -11.44
N PHE A 136 11.38 -10.82 -10.64
CA PHE A 136 11.15 -10.22 -9.34
C PHE A 136 11.44 -11.17 -8.18
N GLU A 137 11.98 -10.61 -7.09
CA GLU A 137 12.09 -11.30 -5.81
C GLU A 137 10.83 -11.10 -4.97
N HIS A 138 9.75 -11.81 -5.32
CA HIS A 138 8.47 -11.73 -4.62
C HIS A 138 8.59 -12.07 -3.12
N THR A 139 9.43 -13.04 -2.77
CA THR A 139 9.67 -13.42 -1.37
C THR A 139 10.26 -12.28 -0.56
N LEU A 140 11.18 -11.49 -1.15
CA LEU A 140 11.76 -10.32 -0.48
C LEU A 140 10.71 -9.24 -0.25
N LEU A 141 9.89 -8.94 -1.26
CA LEU A 141 8.78 -7.99 -1.13
C LEU A 141 7.80 -8.42 -0.02
N MET A 142 7.39 -9.69 0.00
CA MET A 142 6.49 -10.22 1.03
C MET A 142 7.12 -10.15 2.44
N SER A 143 8.41 -10.47 2.57
CA SER A 143 9.14 -10.34 3.84
C SER A 143 9.13 -8.89 4.34
N VAL A 144 9.42 -7.93 3.45
CA VAL A 144 9.41 -6.50 3.78
C VAL A 144 8.02 -6.04 4.23
N LEU A 145 6.95 -6.47 3.54
CA LEU A 145 5.58 -6.14 3.94
C LEU A 145 5.20 -6.81 5.27
N GLY A 146 5.65 -8.04 5.51
CA GLY A 146 5.45 -8.76 6.77
C GLY A 146 6.11 -8.04 7.95
N ASP A 147 7.37 -7.64 7.80
CA ASP A 147 8.09 -6.89 8.84
C ASP A 147 7.43 -5.53 9.13
N LEU A 148 6.96 -4.82 8.09
CA LEU A 148 6.18 -3.59 8.28
C LEU A 148 4.86 -3.83 9.01
N CYS A 149 4.18 -4.96 8.76
CA CYS A 149 2.98 -5.34 9.48
C CYS A 149 3.23 -5.62 10.96
N GLU A 150 4.41 -6.14 11.29
CA GLU A 150 4.86 -6.37 12.66
C GLU A 150 5.38 -5.09 13.34
N GLY A 151 5.37 -3.95 12.63
CA GLY A 151 5.83 -2.67 13.17
C GLY A 151 7.36 -2.56 13.24
N LYS A 152 8.09 -3.32 12.43
CA LYS A 152 9.54 -3.21 12.29
C LYS A 152 9.89 -2.24 11.18
N SER A 153 10.98 -1.49 11.36
CA SER A 153 11.58 -0.70 10.29
C SER A 153 12.29 -1.61 9.30
N VAL A 154 12.22 -1.28 8.02
CA VAL A 154 12.75 -2.10 6.92
C VAL A 154 13.66 -1.29 6.01
N ARG A 155 14.47 -1.99 5.22
CA ARG A 155 15.31 -1.40 4.18
C ARG A 155 14.82 -1.88 2.82
N ILE A 156 14.43 -0.94 1.98
CA ILE A 156 13.99 -1.23 0.62
C ILE A 156 15.19 -1.01 -0.32
N PRO A 157 15.56 -1.99 -1.15
CA PRO A 157 16.64 -1.83 -2.12
C PRO A 157 16.30 -0.75 -3.15
N LYS A 158 17.33 -0.03 -3.63
CA LYS A 158 17.19 0.82 -4.81
C LYS A 158 17.68 0.08 -6.06
N TYR A 159 16.89 0.20 -7.12
CA TYR A 159 17.19 -0.43 -8.42
C TYR A 159 17.53 0.64 -9.46
N ASP A 160 18.62 0.43 -10.18
CA ASP A 160 19.04 1.30 -11.27
C ASP A 160 18.70 0.66 -12.63
N PHE A 161 17.82 1.33 -13.39
CA PHE A 161 17.35 0.88 -14.71
C PHE A 161 18.37 1.11 -15.83
N VAL A 162 19.43 1.88 -15.58
CA VAL A 162 20.52 2.12 -16.54
C VAL A 162 21.51 0.95 -16.48
N THR A 163 21.94 0.57 -15.28
CA THR A 163 22.86 -0.56 -15.07
C THR A 163 22.13 -1.91 -15.01
N ASN A 164 20.80 -1.91 -14.86
CA ASN A 164 19.97 -3.10 -14.61
C ASN A 164 20.41 -3.90 -13.38
N SER A 165 20.86 -3.20 -12.34
CA SER A 165 21.36 -3.80 -11.09
C SER A 165 20.80 -3.08 -9.87
N ARG A 166 20.80 -3.79 -8.73
CA ARG A 166 20.62 -3.13 -7.43
C ARG A 166 21.87 -2.35 -7.04
N LEU A 167 21.66 -1.28 -6.29
CA LEU A 167 22.74 -0.52 -5.67
C LEU A 167 23.04 -1.15 -4.31
N GLU A 168 24.18 -1.84 -4.17
CA GLU A 168 24.50 -2.64 -2.98
C GLU A 168 24.53 -1.84 -1.67
N ASP A 169 25.01 -0.60 -1.73
CA ASP A 169 25.14 0.28 -0.55
C ASP A 169 23.99 1.29 -0.41
N ASP A 170 23.02 1.31 -1.33
CA ASP A 170 21.94 2.30 -1.33
C ASP A 170 20.57 1.65 -1.09
N HIS A 171 19.92 2.10 -0.04
CA HIS A 171 18.62 1.61 0.39
C HIS A 171 17.78 2.76 0.92
N GLU A 172 16.47 2.61 0.80
CA GLU A 172 15.51 3.48 1.46
C GLU A 172 15.12 2.87 2.80
N GLU A 173 15.43 3.56 3.90
CA GLU A 173 14.92 3.19 5.23
C GLU A 173 13.47 3.60 5.37
N VAL A 174 12.61 2.63 5.66
CA VAL A 174 11.17 2.84 5.82
C VAL A 174 10.77 2.50 7.24
N GLN A 175 10.21 3.51 7.91
CA GLN A 175 9.62 3.34 9.24
C GLN A 175 8.20 2.78 9.11
N PRO A 176 7.69 2.10 10.16
CA PRO A 176 6.29 1.65 10.18
C PRO A 176 5.33 2.83 9.99
N VAL A 177 4.38 2.67 9.05
CA VAL A 177 3.35 3.65 8.68
C VAL A 177 1.95 3.04 8.85
N ASP A 178 0.91 3.86 8.73
CA ASP A 178 -0.48 3.40 8.90
C ASP A 178 -1.07 2.84 7.59
N VAL A 179 -0.62 3.33 6.43
CA VAL A 179 -1.07 2.87 5.11
C VAL A 179 0.13 2.63 4.20
N ILE A 180 0.12 1.52 3.49
CA ILE A 180 1.15 1.16 2.51
C ILE A 180 0.49 0.99 1.14
N ILE A 181 1.02 1.67 0.13
CA ILE A 181 0.60 1.52 -1.27
C ILE A 181 1.71 0.76 -2.01
N VAL A 182 1.44 -0.46 -2.44
CA VAL A 182 2.38 -1.29 -3.19
C VAL A 182 2.00 -1.24 -4.66
N GLU A 183 2.85 -0.64 -5.50
CA GLU A 183 2.56 -0.47 -6.93
C GLU A 183 3.52 -1.29 -7.80
N GLY A 184 3.02 -1.86 -8.89
CA GLY A 184 3.86 -2.59 -9.85
C GLY A 184 3.08 -3.31 -10.92
N ILE A 185 3.77 -3.83 -11.94
CA ILE A 185 3.11 -4.53 -13.06
C ILE A 185 2.55 -5.90 -12.65
N LEU A 186 3.12 -6.54 -11.63
CA LEU A 186 2.80 -7.90 -11.21
C LEU A 186 2.52 -8.02 -9.70
N VAL A 187 2.18 -6.93 -9.02
CA VAL A 187 1.83 -6.98 -7.58
C VAL A 187 0.59 -7.84 -7.31
N LEU A 188 -0.30 -7.99 -8.29
CA LEU A 188 -1.47 -8.88 -8.21
C LEU A 188 -1.23 -10.26 -8.84
N TYR A 189 0.02 -10.64 -9.19
CA TYR A 189 0.31 -11.92 -9.84
C TYR A 189 0.37 -13.09 -8.86
N ASP A 190 1.10 -12.92 -7.77
CA ASP A 190 1.28 -13.94 -6.72
C ASP A 190 0.10 -13.95 -5.74
N ASP A 191 -0.41 -15.14 -5.40
CA ASP A 191 -1.58 -15.28 -4.54
C ASP A 191 -1.30 -14.95 -3.08
N GLN A 192 -0.12 -15.31 -2.58
CA GLN A 192 0.31 -14.99 -1.22
C GLN A 192 0.41 -13.47 -1.04
N LEU A 193 1.05 -12.78 -1.99
CA LEU A 193 1.13 -11.31 -1.98
C LEU A 193 -0.25 -10.66 -2.09
N ARG A 194 -1.13 -11.15 -2.98
CA ARG A 194 -2.52 -10.64 -3.11
C ARG A 194 -3.31 -10.73 -1.81
N ASN A 195 -3.08 -11.78 -1.03
CA ASN A 195 -3.78 -12.02 0.24
C ASN A 195 -3.31 -11.07 1.35
N MET A 196 -2.16 -10.42 1.20
CA MET A 196 -1.69 -9.37 2.12
C MET A 196 -2.42 -8.03 1.91
N PHE A 197 -3.04 -7.82 0.73
CA PHE A 197 -3.66 -6.55 0.39
C PHE A 197 -5.10 -6.44 0.90
N ASN A 198 -5.39 -5.37 1.63
CA ASN A 198 -6.74 -5.03 2.08
C ASN A 198 -7.58 -4.45 0.94
N MET A 199 -6.97 -3.75 -0.02
CA MET A 199 -7.63 -3.22 -1.22
C MET A 199 -6.75 -3.42 -2.45
N LYS A 200 -7.34 -3.86 -3.56
CA LYS A 200 -6.65 -4.15 -4.82
C LYS A 200 -7.19 -3.27 -5.93
N ILE A 201 -6.33 -2.46 -6.53
CA ILE A 201 -6.64 -1.51 -7.59
C ILE A 201 -5.91 -1.94 -8.86
N PHE A 202 -6.59 -1.89 -10.01
CA PHE A 202 -5.97 -2.08 -11.31
C PHE A 202 -6.17 -0.83 -12.17
N VAL A 203 -5.07 -0.16 -12.53
CA VAL A 203 -5.08 1.00 -13.42
C VAL A 203 -5.12 0.52 -14.86
N ASP A 204 -6.24 0.79 -15.51
CA ASP A 204 -6.58 0.30 -16.84
C ASP A 204 -6.44 1.42 -17.89
N GLU A 205 -5.59 1.15 -18.87
CA GLU A 205 -5.27 2.09 -19.95
C GLU A 205 -4.92 1.32 -21.23
N ASP A 206 -5.33 1.86 -22.36
CA ASP A 206 -5.16 1.23 -23.66
C ASP A 206 -3.67 1.02 -24.02
N SER A 207 -3.38 -0.09 -24.68
CA SER A 207 -2.00 -0.52 -24.95
C SER A 207 -1.21 0.45 -25.82
N ASP A 208 -1.87 1.14 -26.75
CA ASP A 208 -1.30 2.17 -27.62
C ASP A 208 -0.96 3.45 -26.86
N ILE A 209 -1.85 3.93 -25.99
CA ILE A 209 -1.59 5.07 -25.08
C ILE A 209 -0.43 4.75 -24.16
N ARG A 210 -0.40 3.55 -23.57
CA ARG A 210 0.72 3.08 -22.73
C ARG A 210 2.02 3.01 -23.51
N LEU A 211 1.99 2.50 -24.75
CA LEU A 211 3.18 2.45 -25.61
C LEU A 211 3.70 3.85 -25.92
N SER A 212 2.83 4.79 -26.28
CA SER A 212 3.21 6.19 -26.54
C SER A 212 3.92 6.80 -25.33
N ARG A 213 3.32 6.69 -24.14
CA ARG A 213 3.91 7.18 -22.89
C ARG A 213 5.23 6.49 -22.56
N ARG A 214 5.34 5.17 -22.82
CA ARG A 214 6.59 4.43 -22.61
C ARG A 214 7.70 4.91 -23.52
N VAL A 215 7.40 5.14 -24.80
CA VAL A 215 8.38 5.64 -25.77
C VAL A 215 8.91 7.01 -25.32
N GLU A 216 8.03 7.92 -24.93
CA GLU A 216 8.44 9.25 -24.42
C GLU A 216 9.33 9.12 -23.18
N ARG A 217 8.91 8.34 -22.18
CA ARG A 217 9.69 8.12 -20.94
C ARG A 217 11.04 7.46 -21.20
N ASP A 218 11.08 6.37 -21.95
CA ASP A 218 12.31 5.58 -22.15
C ASP A 218 13.33 6.32 -23.05
N THR A 219 12.86 7.20 -23.96
CA THR A 219 13.76 8.06 -24.75
C THR A 219 14.30 9.24 -23.93
N THR A 220 13.46 9.91 -23.14
CA THR A 220 13.84 11.13 -22.41
C THR A 220 14.57 10.85 -21.10
N GLU A 221 14.09 9.90 -20.29
CA GLU A 221 14.62 9.64 -18.95
C GLU A 221 15.71 8.56 -18.93
N ARG A 222 15.66 7.60 -19.87
CA ARG A 222 16.55 6.43 -19.90
C ARG A 222 17.52 6.41 -21.07
N GLY A 223 17.42 7.38 -21.99
CA GLY A 223 18.33 7.52 -23.14
C GLY A 223 18.30 6.35 -24.14
N ARG A 224 17.17 5.63 -24.24
CA ARG A 224 17.05 4.46 -25.13
C ARG A 224 16.64 4.87 -26.55
N GLU A 225 17.14 4.14 -27.55
CA GLU A 225 16.77 4.37 -28.96
C GLU A 225 15.34 3.86 -29.25
N LEU A 226 14.56 4.62 -30.03
CA LEU A 226 13.18 4.27 -30.40
C LEU A 226 13.06 2.85 -30.98
N LYS A 227 13.95 2.47 -31.91
CA LYS A 227 13.94 1.15 -32.54
C LYS A 227 14.09 0.03 -31.53
N HIS A 228 14.97 0.22 -30.55
CA HIS A 228 15.20 -0.74 -29.48
C HIS A 228 13.99 -0.84 -28.54
N ILE A 229 13.38 0.29 -28.17
CA ILE A 229 12.17 0.32 -27.34
C ILE A 229 11.03 -0.46 -28.01
N LEU A 230 10.78 -0.22 -29.30
CA LEU A 230 9.71 -0.90 -30.04
C LEU A 230 9.99 -2.39 -30.20
N HIS A 231 11.24 -2.78 -30.49
CA HIS A 231 11.63 -4.18 -30.59
C HIS A 231 11.40 -4.92 -29.26
N GLN A 232 11.91 -4.36 -28.15
CA GLN A 232 11.71 -4.92 -26.81
C GLN A 232 10.22 -5.00 -26.45
N TYR A 233 9.45 -3.96 -26.79
CA TYR A 233 8.02 -3.92 -26.49
C TYR A 233 7.26 -5.04 -27.18
N LEU A 234 7.45 -5.20 -28.50
CA LEU A 234 6.74 -6.21 -29.28
C LEU A 234 7.19 -7.63 -28.93
N LYS A 235 8.48 -7.83 -28.65
CA LYS A 235 9.05 -9.14 -28.38
C LYS A 235 8.76 -9.64 -26.96
N LEU A 236 8.84 -8.76 -25.96
CA LEU A 236 8.86 -9.16 -24.54
C LEU A 236 7.69 -8.56 -23.76
N VAL A 237 7.55 -7.23 -23.80
CA VAL A 237 6.65 -6.50 -22.90
C VAL A 237 5.19 -6.81 -23.18
N LYS A 238 4.77 -6.73 -24.46
CA LYS A 238 3.39 -6.96 -24.86
C LYS A 238 2.95 -8.39 -24.55
N PRO A 239 3.70 -9.45 -24.96
CA PRO A 239 3.39 -10.82 -24.57
C PRO A 239 3.32 -11.01 -23.05
N ALA A 240 4.31 -10.52 -22.30
CA ALA A 240 4.33 -10.64 -20.84
C ALA A 240 3.16 -9.91 -20.17
N PHE A 241 2.76 -8.75 -20.68
CA PHE A 241 1.57 -8.06 -20.19
C PHE A 241 0.31 -8.88 -20.43
N GLU A 242 0.10 -9.40 -21.64
CA GLU A 242 -1.08 -10.19 -21.99
C GLU A 242 -1.14 -11.53 -21.22
N GLU A 243 0.02 -12.14 -20.97
CA GLU A 243 0.14 -13.43 -20.29
C GLU A 243 0.08 -13.32 -18.76
N PHE A 244 0.81 -12.37 -18.15
CA PHE A 244 0.99 -12.33 -16.70
C PHE A 244 0.25 -11.18 -16.02
N CYS A 245 0.19 -10.00 -16.64
CA CYS A 245 -0.38 -8.81 -15.99
C CYS A 245 -1.91 -8.73 -16.19
N LEU A 246 -2.37 -8.77 -17.44
CA LEU A 246 -3.77 -8.58 -17.80
C LEU A 246 -4.73 -9.58 -17.10
N PRO A 247 -4.39 -10.88 -16.97
CA PRO A 247 -5.26 -11.82 -16.27
C PRO A 247 -5.45 -11.51 -14.78
N THR A 248 -4.55 -10.73 -14.17
CA THR A 248 -4.65 -10.34 -12.75
C THR A 248 -5.69 -9.25 -12.50
N LYS A 249 -6.15 -8.56 -13.56
CA LYS A 249 -7.22 -7.56 -13.48
C LYS A 249 -8.50 -8.08 -12.82
N LYS A 250 -8.80 -9.38 -12.98
CA LYS A 250 -9.95 -10.04 -12.36
C LYS A 250 -9.89 -10.10 -10.82
N TYR A 251 -8.71 -9.91 -10.23
CA TYR A 251 -8.52 -9.89 -8.77
C TYR A 251 -8.63 -8.49 -8.18
N ALA A 252 -8.80 -7.45 -9.00
CA ALA A 252 -8.93 -6.10 -8.52
C ALA A 252 -10.33 -5.87 -7.93
N ASP A 253 -10.38 -5.20 -6.78
CA ASP A 253 -11.62 -4.71 -6.18
C ASP A 253 -12.10 -3.44 -6.92
N ILE A 254 -11.14 -2.64 -7.43
CA ILE A 254 -11.40 -1.41 -8.18
C ILE A 254 -10.60 -1.41 -9.49
N VAL A 255 -11.28 -1.20 -10.61
CA VAL A 255 -10.63 -0.90 -11.89
C VAL A 255 -10.69 0.61 -12.14
N LEU A 256 -9.52 1.24 -12.26
CA LEU A 256 -9.37 2.68 -12.45
C LEU A 256 -9.06 3.01 -13.92
N PRO A 257 -10.05 3.39 -14.73
CA PRO A 257 -9.80 3.82 -16.10
C PRO A 257 -9.17 5.22 -16.13
N ARG A 258 -8.34 5.50 -17.15
CA ARG A 258 -7.70 6.81 -17.43
C ARG A 258 -6.76 7.33 -16.33
N GLY A 259 -6.34 6.47 -15.40
CA GLY A 259 -5.36 6.78 -14.35
C GLY A 259 -5.62 8.11 -13.62
N VAL A 260 -4.68 9.06 -13.75
CA VAL A 260 -4.70 10.35 -13.05
C VAL A 260 -5.82 11.30 -13.47
N GLU A 261 -6.41 11.10 -14.65
CA GLU A 261 -7.48 11.98 -15.15
C GLU A 261 -8.82 11.71 -14.47
N ASN A 262 -8.98 10.53 -13.87
CA ASN A 262 -10.20 10.12 -13.20
C ASN A 262 -10.28 10.68 -11.78
N LYS A 263 -10.45 12.00 -11.68
CA LYS A 263 -10.49 12.75 -10.40
C LYS A 263 -11.54 12.22 -9.41
N VAL A 264 -12.68 11.75 -9.91
CA VAL A 264 -13.76 11.21 -9.08
C VAL A 264 -13.30 9.94 -8.37
N ALA A 265 -12.74 8.98 -9.12
CA ALA A 265 -12.25 7.74 -8.53
C ALA A 265 -11.06 7.98 -7.58
N LEU A 266 -10.16 8.90 -7.92
CA LEU A 266 -9.08 9.31 -7.01
C LEU A 266 -9.63 9.89 -5.70
N ALA A 267 -10.63 10.76 -5.76
CA ALA A 267 -11.25 11.34 -4.57
C ALA A 267 -11.90 10.27 -3.67
N LEU A 268 -12.52 9.24 -4.25
CA LEU A 268 -13.07 8.12 -3.50
C LEU A 268 -11.98 7.30 -2.79
N ILE A 269 -10.87 7.02 -3.48
CA ILE A 269 -9.73 6.30 -2.89
C ILE A 269 -9.10 7.12 -1.77
N VAL A 270 -8.90 8.42 -1.97
CA VAL A 270 -8.35 9.33 -0.95
C VAL A 270 -9.25 9.39 0.27
N GLN A 271 -10.56 9.53 0.08
CA GLN A 271 -11.53 9.52 1.18
C GLN A 271 -11.44 8.21 1.98
N ASN A 272 -11.35 7.06 1.28
CA ASN A 272 -11.18 5.77 1.94
C ASN A 272 -9.88 5.70 2.77
N ILE A 273 -8.76 6.18 2.23
CA ILE A 273 -7.49 6.25 2.96
C ILE A 273 -7.62 7.17 4.20
N GLN A 274 -8.26 8.33 4.08
CA GLN A 274 -8.48 9.23 5.20
C GLN A 274 -9.36 8.60 6.29
N ASP A 275 -10.39 7.85 5.91
CA ASP A 275 -11.24 7.14 6.85
C ASP A 275 -10.47 6.03 7.60
N VAL A 276 -9.57 5.33 6.90
CA VAL A 276 -8.63 4.37 7.50
C VAL A 276 -7.72 5.06 8.50
N LEU A 277 -7.12 6.19 8.13
CA LEU A 277 -6.20 6.95 8.98
C LEU A 277 -6.87 7.52 10.24
N ARG A 278 -8.18 7.81 10.18
CA ARG A 278 -9.01 8.24 11.32
C ARG A 278 -9.48 7.09 12.21
N GLY A 279 -9.26 5.84 11.79
CA GLY A 279 -9.69 4.66 12.52
C GLY A 279 -11.20 4.39 12.45
N SER A 280 -11.88 4.90 11.42
CA SER A 280 -13.30 4.63 11.18
C SER A 280 -13.50 3.15 10.77
N PRO A 281 -14.64 2.52 11.12
CA PRO A 281 -14.92 1.15 10.70
C PRO A 281 -14.89 1.05 9.16
N HIS A 282 -14.00 0.20 8.64
CA HIS A 282 -13.73 0.08 7.22
C HIS A 282 -14.92 -0.53 6.46
N PHE A 283 -15.36 0.10 5.38
CA PHE A 283 -16.36 -0.46 4.45
C PHE A 283 -15.86 -1.74 3.74
N PHE A 284 -14.55 -1.93 3.65
CA PHE A 284 -13.88 -3.04 2.94
C PHE A 284 -13.04 -3.92 3.88
N SER A 285 -13.52 -4.17 5.09
CA SER A 285 -12.95 -5.29 5.86
C SER A 285 -13.25 -6.59 5.10
N SER A 286 -12.26 -7.47 4.94
CA SER A 286 -12.43 -8.78 4.27
C SER A 286 -13.61 -9.57 4.82
N THR A 287 -13.95 -9.40 6.11
CA THR A 287 -15.13 -10.00 6.73
C THR A 287 -16.45 -9.51 6.16
N TYR A 288 -16.56 -8.26 5.69
CA TYR A 288 -17.77 -7.74 5.03
C TYR A 288 -17.96 -8.31 3.62
N VAL A 289 -16.87 -8.56 2.89
CA VAL A 289 -16.94 -9.15 1.54
C VAL A 289 -17.25 -10.66 1.63
N GLU A 290 -16.72 -11.36 2.64
CA GLU A 290 -17.08 -12.75 2.90
C GLU A 290 -18.55 -12.90 3.35
N SER A 291 -19.07 -12.01 4.20
CA SER A 291 -20.49 -12.03 4.58
C SER A 291 -21.39 -11.72 3.39
N ALA A 292 -21.03 -10.75 2.53
CA ALA A 292 -21.79 -10.43 1.32
C ALA A 292 -21.78 -11.59 0.28
N ARG A 293 -20.68 -12.34 0.18
CA ARG A 293 -20.62 -13.56 -0.65
C ARG A 293 -21.53 -14.66 -0.11
N PHE A 294 -21.59 -14.84 1.21
CA PHE A 294 -22.49 -15.82 1.84
C PHE A 294 -23.98 -15.43 1.70
N GLU A 295 -24.31 -14.15 1.82
CA GLU A 295 -25.69 -13.66 1.67
C GLU A 295 -26.20 -13.76 0.22
N SER A 296 -25.32 -13.63 -0.78
CA SER A 296 -25.69 -13.81 -2.20
C SER A 296 -26.07 -15.25 -2.55
N SER A 297 -25.65 -16.24 -1.75
CA SER A 297 -26.06 -17.64 -1.93
C SER A 297 -27.42 -17.97 -1.29
N ALA A 298 -27.96 -17.07 -0.46
CA ALA A 298 -29.16 -17.33 0.35
C ALA A 298 -30.42 -16.59 -0.11
N THR A 299 -30.34 -15.73 -1.14
CA THR A 299 -31.51 -15.00 -1.65
C THR A 299 -31.96 -15.53 -3.02
N HIS A 300 -33.02 -16.32 -3.00
CA HIS A 300 -33.85 -16.61 -4.16
C HIS A 300 -34.56 -15.32 -4.65
N GLY A 301 -34.53 -15.10 -5.98
CA GLY A 301 -35.39 -14.16 -6.72
C GLY A 301 -34.74 -12.79 -6.98
N VAL A 302 -34.69 -12.25 -8.19
CA VAL A 302 -35.62 -12.32 -9.32
C VAL A 302 -34.83 -12.34 -10.63
N ILE A 303 -35.02 -13.39 -11.43
CA ILE A 303 -34.63 -13.43 -12.83
C ILE A 303 -35.70 -12.63 -13.59
N MET A 304 -35.35 -11.45 -14.11
CA MET A 304 -36.07 -10.90 -15.26
C MET A 304 -35.54 -11.62 -16.50
N LYS A 305 -36.31 -12.60 -16.99
CA LYS A 305 -36.15 -13.14 -18.34
C LYS A 305 -36.78 -12.11 -19.27
N ASP A 306 -35.98 -11.54 -20.15
CA ASP A 306 -36.49 -10.89 -21.35
C ASP A 306 -37.15 -11.95 -22.24
N ASP A 307 -38.47 -11.86 -22.38
CA ASP A 307 -39.26 -12.64 -23.33
C ASP A 307 -39.01 -12.11 -24.76
N GLU A 308 -37.95 -12.59 -25.40
CA GLU A 308 -37.85 -12.54 -26.87
C GLU A 308 -38.52 -13.76 -27.49
N GLU A 309 -39.82 -13.61 -27.75
CA GLU A 309 -40.62 -14.54 -28.56
C GLU A 309 -40.19 -14.46 -30.03
N LYS A 310 -39.20 -15.30 -30.42
CA LYS A 310 -38.83 -15.50 -31.82
C LYS A 310 -39.96 -16.21 -32.59
N LYS A 311 -40.83 -15.41 -33.21
CA LYS A 311 -41.76 -15.82 -34.27
C LYS A 311 -41.00 -16.52 -35.42
N LYS A 312 -41.25 -17.82 -35.59
CA LYS A 312 -40.89 -18.58 -36.81
C LYS A 312 -41.77 -18.10 -37.98
N PRO A 313 -41.23 -17.79 -39.17
CA PRO A 313 -42.06 -17.53 -40.33
C PRO A 313 -42.57 -18.84 -40.94
N SER A 314 -43.89 -18.94 -41.09
CA SER A 314 -44.58 -20.04 -41.77
C SER A 314 -44.35 -19.94 -43.29
N VAL A 315 -43.74 -20.98 -43.87
CA VAL A 315 -43.64 -21.14 -45.33
C VAL A 315 -45.01 -21.53 -45.88
N LYS A 316 -45.73 -20.58 -46.50
CA LYS A 316 -46.92 -20.87 -47.31
C LYS A 316 -46.49 -21.34 -48.70
N LYS A 317 -46.83 -22.58 -49.02
CA LYS A 317 -46.79 -23.14 -50.39
C LYS A 317 -47.70 -22.30 -51.29
N LEU A 318 -47.14 -21.65 -52.32
CA LEU A 318 -47.91 -21.15 -53.44
C LEU A 318 -48.17 -22.30 -54.42
N SER A 319 -49.44 -22.69 -54.51
CA SER A 319 -50.03 -23.44 -55.61
C SER A 319 -50.11 -22.56 -56.87
N ARG A 320 -49.61 -23.07 -58.00
CA ARG A 320 -49.90 -22.52 -59.34
C ARG A 320 -51.38 -22.68 -59.68
N PRO A 321 -51.92 -21.79 -60.52
CA PRO A 321 -52.74 -22.27 -61.62
C PRO A 321 -52.45 -21.58 -62.98
N HIS A 322 -52.58 -22.40 -64.02
CA HIS A 322 -52.66 -22.17 -65.47
C HIS A 322 -51.48 -21.47 -66.18
#